data_AF-A0A3B8P9X8-F1
#
_entry.id   AF-A0A3B8P9X8-F1
#
_cell.length_a   1.000
_cell.length_b   1.000
_cell.length_c   1.000
_cell.angle_alpha   90.00
_cell.angle_beta   90.00
_cell.angle_gamma   90.00
#
_symmetry.space_group_name_H-M   'P 1'
#
loop_
_entity.id
_entity.type
_entity.pdbx_description
1 polymer ?
#
loop_
_entity_poly.entity_id
_entity_poly.type
_entity_poly.pdbx_seq_one_letter_code
_entity_poly.pdbx_strand_id
1 'polypeptide(L)' 'VVAMPAQTPLIRRAQALGKPVITGLEVIALQALEQFVLYTGVRPTPEQVDAAVAYARAASVS' A
#
# COMPACT_ATOMS: atom_id res chain seq x y z
N VAL A 1 4.98 7.50 7.67
CA VAL A 1 3.81 6.75 7.18
C VAL A 1 3.33 5.81 8.26
N VAL A 2 2.02 5.55 8.37
CA VAL A 2 1.47 4.50 9.25
C VAL A 2 0.82 3.46 8.36
N ALA A 3 1.32 2.22 8.42
CA ALA A 3 0.85 1.11 7.60
C ALA A 3 -0.43 0.50 8.18
N MET A 4 -0.46 0.31 9.50
CA MET A 4 -1.55 -0.34 10.21
C MET A 4 -1.85 0.39 11.53
N PRO A 5 -3.14 0.70 11.81
CA PRO A 5 -4.27 0.59 10.89
C PRO A 5 -4.18 1.65 9.78
N ALA A 6 -4.61 1.31 8.56
CA ALA A 6 -4.64 2.28 7.44
C ALA A 6 -5.55 3.50 7.74
N GLN A 7 -6.65 3.27 8.47
CA GLN A 7 -7.63 4.29 8.86
C GLN A 7 -7.28 4.95 10.20
N THR A 8 -6.16 5.65 10.23
CA THR A 8 -5.74 6.43 11.41
C THR A 8 -6.71 7.60 11.70
N PRO A 9 -6.74 8.13 12.94
CA PRO A 9 -7.55 9.30 13.26
C PRO A 9 -7.31 10.50 12.33
N LEU A 10 -6.05 10.72 11.92
CA LEU A 10 -5.67 11.77 10.96
C LEU A 10 -6.32 11.53 9.60
N ILE A 11 -6.25 10.30 9.09
CA ILE A 11 -6.81 9.92 7.79
C ILE A 11 -8.32 10.11 7.77
N ARG A 12 -9.03 9.65 8.82
CA ARG A 12 -10.48 9.82 8.95
C ARG A 12 -10.87 11.31 8.96
N ARG A 13 -10.09 12.14 9.67
CA ARG A 13 -10.35 13.58 9.72
C ARG A 13 -10.10 14.26 8.37
N ALA A 14 -9.06 13.87 7.64
CA ALA A 14 -8.77 14.39 6.31
C ALA A 14 -9.90 14.03 5.32
N GLN A 15 -10.38 12.79 5.33
CA GLN A 15 -11.53 12.35 4.52
C GLN A 15 -12.80 13.12 4.83
N ALA A 16 -13.12 13.31 6.12
CA ALA A 16 -14.29 14.10 6.55
C ALA A 16 -14.22 15.58 6.11
N LEU A 17 -13.01 16.10 5.83
CA LEU A 17 -12.78 17.45 5.33
C LEU A 17 -12.63 17.50 3.80
N GLY A 18 -12.90 16.40 3.10
CA GLY A 18 -12.77 16.30 1.64
C GLY A 18 -11.32 16.46 1.15
N LYS A 19 -10.33 16.18 2.00
CA LYS A 19 -8.92 16.27 1.63
C LYS A 19 -8.49 14.99 0.94
N PRO A 20 -7.68 15.07 -0.14
CA PRO A 20 -7.03 13.90 -0.70
C PRO A 20 -6.20 13.17 0.36
N VAL A 21 -6.22 11.86 0.31
CA VAL A 21 -5.49 10.99 1.24
C VAL A 21 -4.68 10.00 0.43
N ILE A 22 -3.43 9.81 0.86
CA ILE A 22 -2.55 8.72 0.45
C ILE A 22 -2.28 7.89 1.70
N THR A 23 -2.54 6.58 1.64
CA THR A 23 -2.38 5.69 2.80
C THR A 23 -0.95 5.16 2.91
N GLY A 24 -0.54 4.75 4.12
CA GLY A 24 0.79 4.12 4.28
C GLY A 24 0.92 2.81 3.52
N LEU A 25 -0.20 2.15 3.20
CA LEU A 25 -0.26 0.90 2.46
C LEU A 25 0.09 1.09 0.98
N GLU A 26 -0.37 2.17 0.37
CA GLU A 26 -0.03 2.55 -1.01
C GLU A 26 1.47 2.85 -1.13
N VAL A 27 2.03 3.55 -0.14
CA VAL A 27 3.47 3.85 -0.10
C VAL A 27 4.29 2.56 0.03
N ILE A 28 3.91 1.64 0.93
CA ILE A 28 4.64 0.38 1.12
C ILE A 28 4.58 -0.51 -0.13
N ALA A 29 3.41 -0.60 -0.78
CA ALA A 29 3.26 -1.37 -2.02
C ALA A 29 4.20 -0.86 -3.12
N LEU A 30 4.26 0.47 -3.32
CA LEU A 30 5.15 1.07 -4.30
C LEU A 30 6.63 0.89 -3.94
N GLN A 31 6.99 1.04 -2.67
CA GLN A 31 8.37 0.82 -2.22
C GLN A 31 8.82 -0.63 -2.44
N ALA A 32 7.96 -1.60 -2.10
CA ALA A 32 8.23 -3.02 -2.29
C ALA A 32 8.35 -3.38 -3.78
N LEU A 33 7.52 -2.78 -4.64
CA LEU A 33 7.60 -2.95 -6.09
C LEU A 33 8.95 -2.45 -6.62
N GLU A 34 9.37 -1.24 -6.25
CA GLU A 34 10.63 -0.70 -6.75
C GLU A 34 11.84 -1.49 -6.21
N GLN A 35 11.78 -2.01 -4.99
CA GLN A 35 12.80 -2.95 -4.48
C GLN A 35 12.80 -4.26 -5.26
N PHE A 36 11.64 -4.84 -5.56
CA PHE A 36 11.53 -6.06 -6.36
C PHE A 36 12.17 -5.87 -7.74
N VAL A 37 11.89 -4.75 -8.40
CA VAL A 37 12.49 -4.41 -9.71
C VAL A 37 14.00 -4.25 -9.58
N LEU A 38 14.47 -3.53 -8.57
CA LEU A 38 15.90 -3.32 -8.36
C LEU A 38 16.66 -4.63 -8.14
N TYR A 39 16.07 -5.57 -7.39
CA TYR A 39 16.74 -6.83 -7.04
C TYR A 39 16.65 -7.90 -8.13
N THR A 40 15.57 -7.90 -8.92
CA THR A 40 15.32 -8.97 -9.90
C THR A 40 15.51 -8.53 -11.35
N GLY A 41 15.50 -7.23 -11.62
CA GLY A 41 15.43 -6.68 -12.97
C GLY A 41 14.07 -6.86 -13.67
N VAL A 42 13.08 -7.48 -13.00
CA VAL A 42 11.76 -7.76 -13.57
C VAL A 42 10.75 -6.72 -13.10
N ARG A 43 10.00 -6.11 -14.01
CA ARG A 43 8.86 -5.25 -13.70
C ARG A 43 7.54 -6.02 -13.87
N PRO A 44 6.84 -6.35 -12.78
CA PRO A 44 5.52 -6.99 -12.83
C PRO A 44 4.48 -6.07 -13.48
N THR A 45 3.42 -6.69 -14.01
CA THR A 45 2.22 -5.97 -14.47
C THR A 45 1.44 -5.38 -13.29
N PRO A 46 0.67 -4.29 -13.48
CA PRO A 46 -0.18 -3.73 -12.42
C PRO A 46 -1.09 -4.76 -11.75
N GLU A 47 -1.68 -5.67 -12.54
CA GLU A 47 -2.59 -6.71 -12.06
C GLU A 47 -1.87 -7.71 -11.13
N GLN A 48 -0.61 -8.05 -11.43
CA GLN A 48 0.21 -8.90 -10.56
C GLN A 48 0.57 -8.21 -9.25
N VAL A 49 0.83 -6.89 -9.29
CA VAL A 49 1.10 -6.10 -8.08
C VAL A 49 -0.15 -6.05 -7.20
N ASP A 50 -1.31 -5.77 -7.78
CA ASP A 50 -2.58 -5.71 -7.04
C ASP A 50 -2.91 -7.05 -6.38
N ALA A 51 -2.74 -8.17 -7.10
CA ALA A 51 -2.93 -9.51 -6.56
C ALA A 51 -1.97 -9.80 -5.39
N ALA A 52 -0.69 -9.46 -5.53
CA ALA A 52 0.31 -9.66 -4.47
C ALA A 52 0.01 -8.81 -3.22
N VAL A 53 -0.42 -7.56 -3.43
CA VAL A 53 -0.80 -6.65 -2.34
C VAL A 53 -2.05 -7.17 -1.61
N ALA A 54 -3.05 -7.66 -2.34
CA ALA A 54 -4.25 -8.25 -1.74
C ALA A 54 -3.91 -9.50 -0.90
N TYR A 55 -3.05 -10.37 -1.42
CA TYR A 55 -2.57 -11.55 -0.71
C TYR A 55 -1.83 -11.20 0.59
N ALA A 56 -0.88 -10.26 0.53
CA ALA A 56 -0.10 -9.84 1.70
C ALA A 56 -0.97 -9.19 2.80
N ARG A 57 -2.04 -8.47 2.42
CA ARG A 57 -3.02 -7.92 3.36
C ARG A 57 -3.81 -9.01 4.08
N ALA A 58 -4.26 -10.03 3.36
CA ALA A 58 -4.98 -11.15 3.97
C ALA A 58 -4.13 -11.88 5.01
N ALA A 59 -2.82 -12.03 4.74
CA ALA A 59 -1.89 -12.67 5.66
C ALA A 59 -1.56 -11.85 6.92
N SER A 60 -1.75 -10.52 6.91
CA SER A 60 -1.41 -9.61 8.01
C SER A 60 -2.58 -9.24 8.92
N VAL A 61 -3.78 -9.75 8.63
CA VAL A 61 -5.01 -9.56 9.42
C VAL A 61 -5.38 -10.85 10.20
N SER A 62 -4.55 -11.89 10.12
CA SER A 62 -4.67 -13.14 10.89
C SER A 62 -3.76 -13.15 12.11
#